data_AF-A0A2P0XKU6-F1
#
_entry.id   AF-A0A2P0XKU6-F1
#
_cell.length_a   1.000
_cell.length_b   1.000
_cell.length_c   1.000
_cell.angle_alpha   90.00
_cell.angle_beta   90.00
_cell.angle_gamma   90.00
#
_symmetry.space_group_name_H-M   'P 1'
#
loop_
_entity.id
_entity.type
_entity.pdbx_description
1 polymer ?
#
loop_
_entity_poly.entity_id
_entity_poly.type
_entity_poly.pdbx_seq_one_letter_code
_entity_poly.pdbx_strand_id
1 'polypeptide(L)'
;LIDKATNLLRQGYQNQMRYRQTDGSFGVWEKSGSSVFLTAFVATSMQTASKYMNDIDAAMVEKALDWLASKQHSSGRFDETGKVWHKDMQGGLRNGVALTSYVLTALLENDIAKVKHAVVIQNGMNYLSNQLAFINNPYDLSIATYAMMLNGHTMKKEALDKLIDMSISDNNKKERYWGTTNQIETTAYALLSFVMAEKYLDGIPVMNWLVNQRYVTGSFPRTQDTFVGLKALTKLAEKVSPSRNDYTVQLK
;
A
#
# COMPACT_ATOMS: atom_id res chain seq x y z
N LEU A 1 18.42 16.65 -8.74
CA LEU A 1 17.33 16.02 -7.95
C LEU A 1 17.57 14.53 -7.74
N ILE A 2 17.88 13.78 -8.81
CA ILE A 2 18.17 12.33 -8.76
C ILE A 2 19.27 12.02 -7.73
N ASP A 3 20.44 12.65 -7.81
CA ASP A 3 21.55 12.37 -6.88
C ASP A 3 21.21 12.66 -5.41
N LYS A 4 20.43 13.72 -5.16
CA LYS A 4 19.95 14.05 -3.81
C LYS A 4 19.01 12.96 -3.28
N ALA A 5 18.07 12.49 -4.11
CA ALA A 5 17.15 11.43 -3.74
C ALA A 5 17.90 10.11 -3.49
N THR A 6 18.83 9.72 -4.37
CA THR A 6 19.63 8.50 -4.22
C THR A 6 20.50 8.54 -2.96
N ASN A 7 21.15 9.67 -2.65
CA ASN A 7 21.95 9.79 -1.42
C ASN A 7 21.10 9.72 -0.14
N LEU A 8 19.94 10.37 -0.11
CA LEU A 8 19.02 10.28 1.03
C LEU A 8 18.43 8.87 1.18
N LEU A 9 18.14 8.20 0.06
CA LEU A 9 17.67 6.81 0.05
C LEU A 9 18.72 5.87 0.64
N ARG A 10 20.00 6.07 0.32
CA ARG A 10 21.12 5.32 0.90
C ARG A 10 21.25 5.50 2.41
N GLN A 11 21.17 6.73 2.89
CA GLN A 11 21.18 7.00 4.33
C GLN A 11 19.96 6.39 5.03
N GLY A 12 18.78 6.48 4.40
CA GLY A 12 17.55 5.87 4.88
C GLY A 12 17.65 4.36 4.98
N TYR A 13 18.22 3.68 3.97
CA TYR A 13 18.49 2.25 4.00
C TYR A 13 19.37 1.86 5.19
N GLN A 14 20.52 2.52 5.37
CA GLN A 14 21.42 2.25 6.49
C GLN A 14 20.74 2.45 7.85
N ASN A 15 19.92 3.49 8.00
CA ASN A 15 19.19 3.72 9.24
C ASN A 15 18.09 2.66 9.47
N GLN A 16 17.41 2.21 8.41
CA GLN A 16 16.36 1.20 8.51
C GLN A 16 16.90 -0.17 8.93
N MET A 17 18.13 -0.51 8.54
CA MET A 17 18.77 -1.78 8.90
C MET A 17 18.97 -1.97 10.41
N ARG A 18 18.94 -0.89 11.20
CA ARG A 18 19.01 -0.94 12.68
C ARG A 18 17.83 -1.68 13.30
N TYR A 19 16.69 -1.72 12.60
CA TYR A 19 15.45 -2.33 13.07
C TYR A 19 15.27 -3.79 12.62
N ARG A 20 16.24 -4.32 11.85
CA ARG A 20 16.22 -5.70 11.37
C ARG A 20 16.54 -6.67 12.50
N GLN A 21 15.73 -7.72 12.62
CA GLN A 21 15.88 -8.78 13.60
C GLN A 21 16.73 -9.94 13.04
N THR A 22 17.19 -10.83 13.92
CA THR A 22 18.08 -11.96 13.55
C THR A 22 17.42 -12.97 12.61
N ASP A 23 16.11 -13.13 12.74
CA ASP A 23 15.28 -13.98 11.87
C ASP A 23 15.03 -13.38 10.47
N GLY A 24 15.46 -12.13 10.23
CA GLY A 24 15.31 -11.41 8.96
C GLY A 24 14.09 -10.49 8.90
N SER A 25 13.24 -10.50 9.92
CA SER A 25 12.08 -9.60 10.02
C SER A 25 12.46 -8.18 10.49
N PHE A 26 11.48 -7.29 10.56
CA PHE A 26 11.65 -5.93 11.11
C PHE A 26 10.74 -5.69 12.31
N GLY A 27 11.26 -4.98 13.30
CA GLY A 27 10.55 -4.58 14.53
C GLY A 27 10.51 -3.06 14.71
N VAL A 28 9.67 -2.57 15.62
CA VAL A 28 9.53 -1.11 15.87
C VAL A 28 10.81 -0.50 16.43
N TRP A 29 11.53 -1.30 17.23
CA TRP A 29 12.77 -0.93 17.90
C TRP A 29 13.87 -1.93 17.55
N GLU A 30 15.13 -1.52 17.70
CA GLU A 30 16.30 -2.34 17.36
C GLU A 30 16.25 -3.74 18.00
N LYS A 31 15.85 -3.81 19.27
CA LYS A 31 15.67 -5.07 20.02
C LYS A 31 14.22 -5.22 20.47
N SER A 32 13.32 -5.39 19.52
CA SER A 32 11.90 -5.66 19.79
C SER A 32 11.42 -6.90 19.05
N GLY A 33 10.27 -7.43 19.46
CA GLY A 33 9.62 -8.49 18.69
C GLY A 33 9.31 -8.05 17.26
N SER A 34 9.36 -9.02 16.35
CA SER A 34 9.05 -8.85 14.94
C SER A 34 7.63 -8.36 14.71
N SER A 35 7.44 -7.55 13.67
CA SER A 35 6.12 -7.13 13.21
C SER A 35 5.86 -7.57 11.77
N VAL A 36 4.69 -8.17 11.56
CA VAL A 36 4.21 -8.56 10.22
C VAL A 36 4.00 -7.32 9.37
N PHE A 37 3.30 -6.31 9.90
CA PHE A 37 3.07 -5.07 9.18
C PHE A 37 4.38 -4.37 8.79
N LEU A 38 5.31 -4.22 9.74
CA LEU A 38 6.54 -3.50 9.48
C LEU A 38 7.47 -4.25 8.52
N THR A 39 7.55 -5.58 8.64
CA THR A 39 8.34 -6.39 7.72
C THR A 39 7.82 -6.27 6.28
N ALA A 40 6.50 -6.30 6.08
CA ALA A 40 5.88 -6.10 4.76
C ALA A 40 6.13 -4.68 4.20
N PHE A 41 6.01 -3.65 5.04
CA PHE A 41 6.27 -2.27 4.65
C PHE A 41 7.72 -2.03 4.25
N VAL A 42 8.67 -2.60 5.01
CA VAL A 42 10.10 -2.43 4.73
C VAL A 42 10.51 -3.21 3.49
N ALA A 43 10.05 -4.45 3.33
CA ALA A 43 10.37 -5.27 2.17
C ALA A 43 9.90 -4.63 0.85
N THR A 44 8.68 -4.09 0.81
CA THR A 44 8.14 -3.35 -0.36
C THR A 44 8.92 -2.09 -0.66
N SER A 45 9.27 -1.33 0.38
CA SER A 45 10.05 -0.11 0.24
C SER A 45 11.46 -0.40 -0.31
N MET A 46 12.12 -1.42 0.22
CA MET A 46 13.46 -1.85 -0.22
C MET A 46 13.46 -2.41 -1.65
N GLN A 47 12.44 -3.18 -2.02
CA GLN A 47 12.27 -3.65 -3.39
C GLN A 47 12.01 -2.51 -4.38
N THR A 48 11.29 -1.46 -3.97
CA THR A 48 11.11 -0.28 -4.81
C THR A 48 12.42 0.49 -4.95
N ALA A 49 13.16 0.63 -3.85
CA ALA A 49 14.43 1.32 -3.80
C ALA A 49 15.54 0.62 -4.61
N SER A 50 15.51 -0.71 -4.72
CA SER A 50 16.53 -1.48 -5.46
C SER A 50 16.55 -1.19 -6.96
N LYS A 51 15.47 -0.62 -7.50
CA LYS A 51 15.43 -0.11 -8.89
C LYS A 51 16.36 1.10 -9.12
N TYR A 52 16.77 1.78 -8.06
CA TYR A 52 17.57 3.00 -8.11
C TYR A 52 18.92 2.86 -7.40
N MET A 53 19.16 1.74 -6.71
CA MET A 53 20.33 1.51 -5.87
C MET A 53 20.76 0.05 -5.91
N ASN A 54 22.05 -0.18 -6.20
CA ASN A 54 22.65 -1.51 -6.17
C ASN A 54 23.09 -1.97 -4.75
N ASP A 55 23.08 -1.06 -3.77
CA ASP A 55 23.56 -1.34 -2.40
C ASP A 55 22.52 -2.11 -1.55
N ILE A 56 21.32 -2.32 -2.07
CA ILE A 56 20.25 -3.05 -1.38
C ILE A 56 20.47 -4.54 -1.58
N ASP A 57 20.66 -5.24 -0.46
CA ASP A 57 20.85 -6.69 -0.45
C ASP A 57 19.54 -7.40 -0.82
N ALA A 58 19.49 -7.97 -2.03
CA ALA A 58 18.34 -8.73 -2.51
C ALA A 58 18.03 -9.95 -1.61
N ALA A 59 19.06 -10.65 -1.12
CA ALA A 59 18.88 -11.80 -0.24
C ALA A 59 18.27 -11.39 1.11
N MET A 60 18.53 -10.16 1.55
CA MET A 60 17.90 -9.60 2.76
C MET A 60 16.40 -9.35 2.55
N VAL A 61 16.01 -8.76 1.42
CA VAL A 61 14.59 -8.56 1.08
C VAL A 61 13.88 -9.91 0.93
N GLU A 62 14.48 -10.86 0.24
CA GLU A 62 13.94 -12.22 0.13
C GLU A 62 13.75 -12.89 1.49
N LYS A 63 14.73 -12.80 2.39
CA LYS A 63 14.60 -13.37 3.74
C LYS A 63 13.46 -12.73 4.54
N ALA A 64 13.21 -11.42 4.37
CA ALA A 64 12.09 -10.75 5.00
C ALA A 64 10.74 -11.24 4.45
N LEU A 65 10.64 -11.47 3.13
CA LEU A 65 9.45 -12.01 2.48
C LEU A 65 9.22 -13.50 2.80
N ASP A 66 10.29 -14.29 2.92
CA ASP A 66 10.25 -15.68 3.41
C ASP A 66 9.70 -15.74 4.84
N TRP A 67 10.20 -14.83 5.70
CA TRP A 67 9.72 -14.73 7.07
C TRP A 67 8.23 -14.37 7.09
N LEU A 68 7.78 -13.40 6.28
CA LEU A 68 6.36 -13.06 6.17
C LEU A 68 5.54 -14.27 5.75
N ALA A 69 5.93 -14.96 4.68
CA ALA A 69 5.26 -16.15 4.19
C ALA A 69 5.09 -17.22 5.28
N SER A 70 6.08 -17.37 6.17
CA SER A 70 6.02 -18.32 7.30
C SER A 70 5.01 -17.95 8.40
N LYS A 71 4.49 -16.71 8.43
CA LYS A 71 3.52 -16.25 9.43
C LYS A 71 2.06 -16.44 9.01
N GLN A 72 1.81 -16.97 7.82
CA GLN A 72 0.45 -17.21 7.36
C GLN A 72 -0.20 -18.33 8.17
N HIS A 73 -1.45 -18.11 8.59
CA HIS A 73 -2.26 -19.16 9.21
C HIS A 73 -2.77 -20.13 8.13
N SER A 74 -3.20 -21.33 8.53
CA SER A 74 -3.77 -22.33 7.61
C SER A 74 -4.99 -21.83 6.83
N SER A 75 -5.71 -20.83 7.36
CA SER A 75 -6.84 -20.18 6.67
C SER A 75 -6.42 -19.20 5.58
N GLY A 76 -5.14 -18.85 5.46
CA GLY A 76 -4.62 -17.80 4.57
C GLY A 76 -4.49 -16.41 5.22
N ARG A 77 -5.00 -16.25 6.45
CA ARG A 77 -4.94 -15.00 7.24
C ARG A 77 -3.54 -14.71 7.77
N PHE A 78 -3.23 -13.42 7.93
CA PHE A 78 -2.10 -12.92 8.71
C PHE A 78 -2.59 -12.17 9.95
N ASP A 79 -1.93 -12.41 11.08
CA ASP A 79 -2.11 -11.67 12.33
C ASP A 79 -0.81 -10.98 12.73
N GLU A 80 -0.92 -9.86 13.46
CA GLU A 80 0.25 -9.15 13.94
C GLU A 80 0.92 -9.93 15.08
N THR A 81 2.25 -10.04 15.03
CA THR A 81 3.08 -10.72 16.03
C THR A 81 3.67 -9.76 17.06
N GLY A 82 3.78 -8.48 16.70
CA GLY A 82 4.37 -7.44 17.55
C GLY A 82 3.35 -6.61 18.33
N LYS A 83 3.85 -5.52 18.93
CA LYS A 83 2.99 -4.50 19.56
C LYS A 83 2.03 -3.93 18.51
N VAL A 84 0.81 -3.57 18.90
CA VAL A 84 -0.13 -2.87 18.02
C VAL A 84 0.00 -1.36 18.25
N TRP A 85 0.38 -0.61 17.22
CA TRP A 85 0.42 0.86 17.22
C TRP A 85 -0.43 1.47 16.09
N HIS A 86 -0.68 0.73 15.02
CA HIS A 86 -1.58 1.09 13.92
C HIS A 86 -2.85 0.24 13.99
N LYS A 87 -3.78 0.60 14.89
CA LYS A 87 -4.94 -0.24 15.25
C LYS A 87 -5.77 -0.68 14.05
N ASP A 88 -5.98 0.19 13.06
CA ASP A 88 -6.79 -0.18 11.89
C ASP A 88 -6.09 -1.18 10.95
N MET A 89 -4.75 -1.22 10.95
CA MET A 89 -3.98 -2.15 10.12
C MET A 89 -3.71 -3.45 10.88
N GLN A 90 -3.27 -3.34 12.14
CA GLN A 90 -2.77 -4.46 12.95
C GLN A 90 -3.82 -5.07 13.89
N GLY A 91 -4.93 -4.38 14.16
CA GLY A 91 -5.79 -4.65 15.32
C GLY A 91 -6.58 -5.95 15.31
N GLY A 92 -6.64 -6.68 14.18
CA GLY A 92 -7.24 -8.02 14.11
C GLY A 92 -8.77 -8.12 14.34
N LEU A 93 -9.40 -7.07 14.88
CA LEU A 93 -10.84 -7.01 15.25
C LEU A 93 -11.78 -7.18 14.05
N ARG A 94 -11.31 -6.88 12.84
CA ARG A 94 -12.05 -7.01 11.58
C ARG A 94 -11.50 -8.17 10.75
N ASN A 95 -11.39 -9.34 11.40
CA ASN A 95 -10.89 -10.58 10.80
C ASN A 95 -9.49 -10.45 10.15
N GLY A 96 -8.64 -9.52 10.58
CA GLY A 96 -7.29 -9.36 10.02
C GLY A 96 -7.24 -9.08 8.50
N VAL A 97 -8.34 -8.57 7.90
CA VAL A 97 -8.45 -8.35 6.45
C VAL A 97 -7.43 -7.32 5.96
N ALA A 98 -7.28 -6.19 6.66
CA ALA A 98 -6.32 -5.15 6.30
C ALA A 98 -4.88 -5.68 6.24
N LEU A 99 -4.41 -6.30 7.32
CA LEU A 99 -3.06 -6.86 7.39
C LEU A 99 -2.83 -7.95 6.35
N THR A 100 -3.79 -8.87 6.18
CA THR A 100 -3.70 -9.93 5.18
C THR A 100 -3.57 -9.35 3.77
N SER A 101 -4.41 -8.37 3.43
CA SER A 101 -4.38 -7.69 2.12
C SER A 101 -3.08 -6.93 1.91
N TYR A 102 -2.55 -6.30 2.96
CA TYR A 102 -1.29 -5.55 2.90
C TYR A 102 -0.08 -6.47 2.68
N VAL A 103 -0.01 -7.61 3.37
CA VAL A 103 1.04 -8.61 3.15
C VAL A 103 0.95 -9.20 1.75
N LEU A 104 -0.25 -9.48 1.25
CA LEU A 104 -0.44 -9.97 -0.12
C LEU A 104 0.00 -8.94 -1.16
N THR A 105 -0.32 -7.66 -0.95
CA THR A 105 0.19 -6.55 -1.78
C THR A 105 1.72 -6.56 -1.81
N ALA A 106 2.36 -6.74 -0.65
CA ALA A 106 3.82 -6.78 -0.56
C ALA A 106 4.45 -7.94 -1.35
N LEU A 107 3.84 -9.13 -1.29
CA LEU A 107 4.29 -10.29 -2.06
C LEU A 107 4.04 -10.12 -3.57
N LEU A 108 2.91 -9.51 -3.95
CA LEU A 108 2.52 -9.33 -5.35
C LEU A 108 3.34 -8.27 -6.09
N GLU A 109 3.86 -7.28 -5.37
CA GLU A 109 4.68 -6.20 -5.94
C GLU A 109 6.15 -6.58 -6.16
N ASN A 110 6.55 -7.78 -5.72
CA ASN A 110 7.87 -8.34 -5.94
C ASN A 110 7.77 -9.56 -6.85
N ASP A 111 8.32 -9.47 -8.07
CA ASP A 111 8.18 -10.53 -9.08
C ASP A 111 8.77 -11.88 -8.62
N ILE A 112 9.88 -11.87 -7.88
CA ILE A 112 10.52 -13.09 -7.36
C ILE A 112 9.64 -13.71 -6.28
N ALA A 113 9.20 -12.90 -5.31
CA ALA A 113 8.35 -13.36 -4.21
C ALA A 113 6.98 -13.82 -4.69
N LYS A 114 6.42 -13.16 -5.71
CA LYS A 114 5.17 -13.55 -6.37
C LYS A 114 5.21 -14.97 -6.91
N VAL A 115 6.35 -15.37 -7.50
CA VAL A 115 6.55 -16.73 -8.00
C VAL A 115 6.87 -17.70 -6.85
N LYS A 116 7.83 -17.36 -5.99
CA LYS A 116 8.30 -18.22 -4.88
C LYS A 116 7.21 -18.55 -3.87
N HIS A 117 6.34 -17.58 -3.56
CA HIS A 117 5.27 -17.70 -2.56
C HIS A 117 3.87 -17.80 -3.17
N ALA A 118 3.75 -18.34 -4.39
CA ALA A 118 2.48 -18.47 -5.09
C ALA A 118 1.39 -19.18 -4.25
N VAL A 119 1.76 -20.21 -3.48
CA VAL A 119 0.82 -20.93 -2.59
C VAL A 119 0.30 -20.04 -1.47
N VAL A 120 1.17 -19.24 -0.84
CA VAL A 120 0.79 -18.28 0.21
C VAL A 120 -0.14 -17.22 -0.34
N ILE A 121 0.17 -16.71 -1.54
CA ILE A 121 -0.69 -15.75 -2.24
C ILE A 121 -2.06 -16.35 -2.54
N GLN A 122 -2.11 -17.59 -3.06
CA GLN A 122 -3.35 -18.27 -3.37
C GLN A 122 -4.21 -18.46 -2.11
N ASN A 123 -3.62 -18.92 -1.01
CA ASN A 123 -4.33 -19.11 0.25
C ASN A 123 -4.88 -17.77 0.80
N GLY A 124 -4.08 -16.71 0.73
CA GLY A 124 -4.52 -15.38 1.15
C GLY A 124 -5.61 -14.80 0.25
N MET A 125 -5.55 -15.01 -1.07
CA MET A 125 -6.63 -14.60 -1.98
C MET A 125 -7.92 -15.37 -1.73
N ASN A 126 -7.83 -16.68 -1.47
CA ASN A 126 -8.98 -17.49 -1.07
C ASN A 126 -9.60 -16.93 0.23
N TYR A 127 -8.77 -16.60 1.22
CA TYR A 127 -9.22 -15.94 2.45
C TYR A 127 -9.97 -14.63 2.16
N LEU A 128 -9.39 -13.74 1.37
CA LEU A 128 -10.02 -12.46 1.01
C LEU A 128 -11.33 -12.66 0.24
N SER A 129 -11.38 -13.62 -0.69
CA SER A 129 -12.59 -13.93 -1.46
C SER A 129 -13.74 -14.37 -0.54
N ASN A 130 -13.45 -15.22 0.45
CA ASN A 130 -14.44 -15.71 1.41
C ASN A 130 -14.91 -14.62 2.37
N GLN A 131 -14.07 -13.61 2.63
CA GLN A 131 -14.42 -12.47 3.48
C GLN A 131 -15.15 -11.35 2.73
N LEU A 132 -15.04 -11.25 1.40
CA LEU A 132 -15.42 -10.06 0.64
C LEU A 132 -16.85 -9.56 0.93
N ALA A 133 -17.82 -10.49 1.00
CA ALA A 133 -19.21 -10.18 1.31
C ALA A 133 -19.36 -9.47 2.68
N PHE A 134 -18.52 -9.84 3.66
CA PHE A 134 -18.58 -9.37 5.04
C PHE A 134 -17.67 -8.15 5.32
N ILE A 135 -16.85 -7.73 4.37
CA ILE A 135 -16.03 -6.52 4.53
C ILE A 135 -16.93 -5.29 4.45
N ASN A 136 -17.22 -4.68 5.59
CA ASN A 136 -18.07 -3.49 5.72
C ASN A 136 -17.28 -2.21 6.09
N ASN A 137 -15.96 -2.32 6.24
CA ASN A 137 -15.09 -1.18 6.52
C ASN A 137 -14.36 -0.77 5.23
N PRO A 138 -14.50 0.48 4.75
CA PRO A 138 -13.85 0.90 3.51
C PRO A 138 -12.32 0.83 3.54
N TYR A 139 -11.69 0.99 4.72
CA TYR A 139 -10.23 0.87 4.87
C TYR A 139 -9.78 -0.53 4.48
N ASP A 140 -10.37 -1.55 5.10
CA ASP A 140 -10.07 -2.95 4.81
C ASP A 140 -10.37 -3.30 3.34
N LEU A 141 -11.52 -2.85 2.84
CA LEU A 141 -11.93 -3.11 1.46
C LEU A 141 -11.01 -2.46 0.43
N SER A 142 -10.50 -1.26 0.69
CA SER A 142 -9.61 -0.56 -0.23
C SER A 142 -8.29 -1.30 -0.45
N ILE A 143 -7.69 -1.82 0.62
CA ILE A 143 -6.44 -2.58 0.57
C ILE A 143 -6.69 -3.96 -0.07
N ALA A 144 -7.80 -4.63 0.30
CA ALA A 144 -8.19 -5.90 -0.29
C ALA A 144 -8.44 -5.79 -1.80
N THR A 145 -9.16 -4.74 -2.22
CA THR A 145 -9.42 -4.44 -3.63
C THR A 145 -8.11 -4.23 -4.38
N TYR A 146 -7.19 -3.43 -3.83
CA TYR A 146 -5.89 -3.21 -4.46
C TYR A 146 -5.09 -4.50 -4.61
N ALA A 147 -5.06 -5.35 -3.58
CA ALA A 147 -4.41 -6.66 -3.64
C ALA A 147 -5.06 -7.56 -4.72
N MET A 148 -6.39 -7.58 -4.82
CA MET A 148 -7.11 -8.33 -5.86
C MET A 148 -6.81 -7.78 -7.28
N MET A 149 -6.67 -6.47 -7.43
CA MET A 149 -6.26 -5.84 -8.70
C MET A 149 -4.84 -6.25 -9.11
N LEU A 150 -3.88 -6.22 -8.18
CA LEU A 150 -2.50 -6.68 -8.40
C LEU A 150 -2.40 -8.17 -8.74
N ASN A 151 -3.22 -8.99 -8.10
CA ASN A 151 -3.28 -10.42 -8.37
C ASN A 151 -3.97 -10.75 -9.70
N GLY A 152 -4.88 -9.89 -10.17
CA GLY A 152 -5.75 -10.18 -11.29
C GLY A 152 -6.93 -11.09 -10.92
N HIS A 153 -7.31 -11.13 -9.64
CA HIS A 153 -8.33 -12.01 -9.09
C HIS A 153 -9.70 -11.82 -9.76
N THR A 154 -10.50 -12.89 -9.85
CA THR A 154 -11.83 -12.86 -10.50
C THR A 154 -12.80 -11.87 -9.86
N MET A 155 -12.72 -11.71 -8.54
CA MET A 155 -13.57 -10.78 -7.77
C MET A 155 -13.09 -9.33 -7.77
N LYS A 156 -11.98 -8.99 -8.44
CA LYS A 156 -11.40 -7.63 -8.40
C LYS A 156 -12.38 -6.53 -8.83
N LYS A 157 -13.23 -6.84 -9.81
CA LYS A 157 -14.28 -5.93 -10.29
C LYS A 157 -15.37 -5.73 -9.23
N GLU A 158 -15.89 -6.82 -8.68
CA GLU A 158 -16.91 -6.80 -7.62
C GLU A 158 -16.41 -6.04 -6.39
N ALA A 159 -15.16 -6.27 -5.98
CA ALA A 159 -14.54 -5.57 -4.87
C ALA A 159 -14.41 -4.06 -5.13
N LEU A 160 -14.01 -3.67 -6.34
CA LEU A 160 -13.91 -2.27 -6.73
C LEU A 160 -15.28 -1.58 -6.82
N ASP A 161 -16.29 -2.24 -7.39
CA ASP A 161 -17.65 -1.70 -7.47
C ASP A 161 -18.22 -1.50 -6.05
N LYS A 162 -18.08 -2.50 -5.17
CA LYS A 162 -18.45 -2.38 -3.75
C LYS A 162 -17.71 -1.24 -3.05
N LEU A 163 -16.42 -1.05 -3.34
CA LEU A 163 -15.64 0.06 -2.78
C LEU A 163 -16.16 1.41 -3.28
N ILE A 164 -16.48 1.55 -4.57
CA ILE A 164 -17.04 2.77 -5.15
C ILE A 164 -18.38 3.13 -4.49
N ASP A 165 -19.23 2.15 -4.21
CA ASP A 165 -20.52 2.36 -3.54
C ASP A 165 -20.38 2.94 -2.13
N MET A 166 -19.23 2.69 -1.47
CA MET A 166 -18.92 3.23 -0.13
C MET A 166 -18.28 4.63 -0.15
N SER A 167 -18.10 5.22 -1.33
CA SER A 167 -17.41 6.51 -1.47
C SER A 167 -18.35 7.70 -1.22
N ILE A 168 -17.76 8.80 -0.74
CA ILE A 168 -18.40 10.09 -0.58
C ILE A 168 -18.02 10.95 -1.78
N SER A 169 -19.02 11.53 -2.46
CA SER A 169 -18.81 12.43 -3.60
C SER A 169 -19.28 13.84 -3.24
N ASP A 170 -18.41 14.83 -3.45
CA ASP A 170 -18.75 16.25 -3.39
C ASP A 170 -18.74 16.80 -4.83
N ASN A 171 -19.92 16.94 -5.42
CA ASN A 171 -20.08 17.42 -6.79
C ASN A 171 -19.70 18.90 -6.95
N ASN A 172 -19.78 19.70 -5.89
CA ASN A 172 -19.44 21.12 -5.95
C ASN A 172 -17.93 21.30 -6.06
N LYS A 173 -17.17 20.50 -5.30
CA LYS A 173 -15.70 20.51 -5.34
C LYS A 173 -15.10 19.56 -6.38
N LYS A 174 -15.93 18.73 -7.03
CA LYS A 174 -15.50 17.64 -7.92
C LYS A 174 -14.50 16.72 -7.21
N GLU A 175 -14.86 16.31 -6.00
CA GLU A 175 -14.04 15.48 -5.12
C GLU A 175 -14.73 14.14 -4.84
N ARG A 176 -13.96 13.06 -4.73
CA ARG A 176 -14.41 11.74 -4.27
C ARG A 176 -13.43 11.18 -3.25
N TYR A 177 -13.92 10.68 -2.13
CA TYR A 177 -13.07 10.14 -1.06
C TYR A 177 -13.81 9.11 -0.21
N TRP A 178 -13.10 8.50 0.75
CA TRP A 178 -13.67 7.51 1.66
C TRP A 178 -13.59 7.96 3.12
N GLY A 179 -14.75 8.14 3.74
CA GLY A 179 -14.92 8.62 5.11
C GLY A 179 -14.58 7.58 6.18
N THR A 180 -13.29 7.33 6.39
CA THR A 180 -12.76 6.44 7.44
C THR A 180 -11.95 7.22 8.49
N THR A 181 -11.40 6.54 9.51
CA THR A 181 -10.42 7.13 10.44
C THR A 181 -9.08 7.45 9.77
N ASN A 182 -8.74 6.75 8.68
CA ASN A 182 -7.53 6.93 7.88
C ASN A 182 -7.93 7.27 6.42
N GLN A 183 -8.59 8.42 6.24
CA GLN A 183 -9.22 8.79 4.96
C GLN A 183 -8.22 8.86 3.80
N ILE A 184 -7.02 9.39 4.04
CA ILE A 184 -5.99 9.53 3.00
C ILE A 184 -5.51 8.16 2.55
N GLU A 185 -5.16 7.26 3.47
CA GLU A 185 -4.78 5.89 3.13
C GLU A 185 -5.87 5.17 2.32
N THR A 186 -7.12 5.15 2.82
CA THR A 186 -8.24 4.48 2.14
C THR A 186 -8.44 5.03 0.74
N THR A 187 -8.45 6.36 0.60
CA THR A 187 -8.68 7.04 -0.68
C THR A 187 -7.52 6.82 -1.65
N ALA A 188 -6.29 6.73 -1.16
CA ALA A 188 -5.12 6.44 -1.98
C ALA A 188 -5.09 4.99 -2.48
N TYR A 189 -5.45 4.01 -1.65
CA TYR A 189 -5.62 2.61 -2.09
C TYR A 189 -6.75 2.46 -3.12
N ALA A 190 -7.85 3.17 -2.92
CA ALA A 190 -8.92 3.25 -3.91
C ALA A 190 -8.40 3.84 -5.23
N LEU A 191 -7.66 4.95 -5.20
CA LEU A 191 -7.09 5.56 -6.41
C LEU A 191 -6.12 4.60 -7.13
N LEU A 192 -5.27 3.88 -6.40
CA LEU A 192 -4.41 2.85 -7.00
C LEU A 192 -5.24 1.79 -7.75
N SER A 193 -6.36 1.36 -7.16
CA SER A 193 -7.29 0.42 -7.81
C SER A 193 -7.96 1.02 -9.04
N PHE A 194 -8.33 2.31 -9.03
CA PHE A 194 -8.85 3.01 -10.20
C PHE A 194 -7.83 3.08 -11.34
N VAL A 195 -6.57 3.38 -11.03
CA VAL A 195 -5.48 3.42 -12.01
C VAL A 195 -5.28 2.03 -12.63
N MET A 196 -5.30 0.97 -11.82
CA MET A 196 -5.20 -0.41 -12.32
C MET A 196 -6.41 -0.86 -13.14
N ALA A 197 -7.59 -0.32 -12.87
CA ALA A 197 -8.81 -0.56 -13.64
C ALA A 197 -8.94 0.36 -14.86
N GLU A 198 -7.94 1.21 -15.12
CA GLU A 198 -7.94 2.22 -16.19
C GLU A 198 -9.12 3.21 -16.12
N LYS A 199 -9.70 3.38 -14.93
CA LYS A 199 -10.77 4.34 -14.63
C LYS A 199 -10.22 5.75 -14.41
N TYR A 200 -9.45 6.26 -15.36
CA TYR A 200 -8.70 7.51 -15.19
C TYR A 200 -9.60 8.73 -15.00
N LEU A 201 -10.69 8.85 -15.77
CA LEU A 201 -11.64 9.95 -15.67
C LEU A 201 -12.34 9.97 -14.30
N ASP A 202 -12.80 8.81 -13.83
CA ASP A 202 -13.40 8.67 -12.50
C ASP A 202 -12.38 8.84 -11.37
N GLY A 203 -11.09 8.65 -11.66
CA GLY A 203 -9.97 8.83 -10.74
C GLY A 203 -9.57 10.31 -10.53
N ILE A 204 -9.93 11.21 -11.45
CA ILE A 204 -9.61 12.65 -11.31
C ILE A 204 -10.27 13.26 -10.06
N PRO A 205 -11.56 13.04 -9.77
CA PRO A 205 -12.16 13.51 -8.51
C PRO A 205 -11.49 12.95 -7.25
N VAL A 206 -10.97 11.72 -7.32
CA VAL A 206 -10.23 11.11 -6.21
C VAL A 206 -8.88 11.80 -6.00
N MET A 207 -8.18 12.08 -7.10
CA MET A 207 -6.93 12.85 -7.10
C MET A 207 -7.14 14.27 -6.57
N ASN A 208 -8.20 14.98 -7.00
CA ASN A 208 -8.51 16.33 -6.54
C ASN A 208 -8.58 16.39 -5.00
N TRP A 209 -9.32 15.46 -4.41
CA TRP A 209 -9.44 15.39 -2.95
C TRP A 209 -8.09 15.12 -2.29
N LEU A 210 -7.32 14.12 -2.77
CA LEU A 210 -6.00 13.79 -2.23
C LEU A 210 -5.01 14.95 -2.32
N VAL A 211 -4.96 15.65 -3.46
CA VAL A 211 -4.08 16.82 -3.63
C VAL A 211 -4.42 17.91 -2.62
N ASN A 212 -5.71 18.09 -2.31
CA ASN A 212 -6.19 19.08 -1.33
C ASN A 212 -5.95 18.68 0.14
N GLN A 213 -5.55 17.43 0.42
CA GLN A 213 -5.15 17.01 1.78
C GLN A 213 -3.64 17.10 2.02
N ARG A 214 -2.85 17.55 1.03
CA ARG A 214 -1.38 17.63 1.17
C ARG A 214 -0.99 18.75 2.13
N TYR A 215 0.03 18.47 2.95
CA TYR A 215 0.68 19.44 3.81
C TYR A 215 1.51 20.44 3.01
N VAL A 216 1.93 21.55 3.65
CA VAL A 216 2.71 22.64 3.02
C VAL A 216 4.00 22.15 2.35
N THR A 217 4.61 21.10 2.88
CA THR A 217 5.82 20.45 2.33
C THR A 217 5.54 19.58 1.10
N GLY A 218 4.28 19.39 0.73
CA GLY A 218 3.83 18.51 -0.34
C GLY A 218 3.68 17.03 0.06
N SER A 219 3.99 16.65 1.31
CA SER A 219 3.70 15.33 1.90
C SER A 219 2.29 15.27 2.51
N PHE A 220 1.93 14.19 3.18
CA PHE A 220 0.71 14.09 3.98
C PHE A 220 1.03 14.06 5.49
N PRO A 221 0.04 14.25 6.38
CA PRO A 221 0.30 14.39 7.83
C PRO A 221 0.88 13.15 8.52
N ARG A 222 0.53 11.92 8.07
CA ARG A 222 1.03 10.67 8.66
C ARG A 222 1.97 9.93 7.71
N THR A 223 2.77 9.01 8.26
CA THR A 223 3.76 8.23 7.52
C THR A 223 3.12 7.35 6.44
N GLN A 224 2.08 6.58 6.79
CA GLN A 224 1.37 5.74 5.82
C GLN A 224 0.63 6.60 4.79
N ASP A 225 -0.09 7.64 5.23
CA ASP A 225 -0.71 8.62 4.33
C ASP A 225 0.25 9.13 3.25
N THR A 226 1.48 9.49 3.65
CA THR A 226 2.50 9.98 2.72
C THR A 226 2.94 8.90 1.74
N PHE A 227 3.22 7.70 2.24
CA PHE A 227 3.69 6.60 1.40
C PHE A 227 2.66 6.22 0.33
N VAL A 228 1.43 5.88 0.74
CA VAL A 228 0.42 5.42 -0.22
C VAL A 228 -0.16 6.60 -1.02
N GLY A 229 -0.34 7.77 -0.40
CA GLY A 229 -0.85 8.96 -1.07
C GLY A 229 0.04 9.42 -2.22
N LEU A 230 1.36 9.53 -1.98
CA LEU A 230 2.28 9.88 -3.06
C LEU A 230 2.35 8.79 -4.13
N LYS A 231 2.37 7.51 -3.75
CA LYS A 231 2.35 6.39 -4.71
C LYS A 231 1.12 6.43 -5.61
N ALA A 232 -0.06 6.71 -5.06
CA ALA A 232 -1.30 6.81 -5.82
C ALA A 232 -1.31 8.01 -6.77
N LEU A 233 -0.91 9.18 -6.27
CA LEU A 233 -0.84 10.41 -7.06
C LEU A 233 0.16 10.28 -8.22
N THR A 234 1.36 9.73 -7.98
CA THR A 234 2.35 9.54 -9.04
C THR A 234 1.87 8.53 -10.07
N LYS A 235 1.24 7.43 -9.65
CA LYS A 235 0.71 6.40 -10.55
C LYS A 235 -0.39 6.94 -11.47
N LEU A 236 -1.28 7.78 -10.98
CA LEU A 236 -2.26 8.44 -11.84
C LEU A 236 -1.59 9.47 -12.75
N ALA A 237 -0.70 10.31 -12.20
CA ALA A 237 -0.01 11.35 -12.96
C ALA A 237 0.77 10.77 -14.16
N GLU A 238 1.45 9.63 -13.99
CA GLU A 238 2.11 8.87 -15.06
C GLU A 238 1.17 8.51 -16.23
N LYS A 239 -0.14 8.40 -15.99
CA LYS A 239 -1.14 8.01 -17.00
C LYS A 239 -1.87 9.18 -17.63
N VAL A 240 -2.08 10.28 -16.90
CA VAL A 240 -2.95 11.39 -17.33
C VAL A 240 -2.20 12.67 -17.69
N SER A 241 -0.91 12.78 -17.35
CA SER A 241 -0.14 14.00 -17.65
C SER A 241 0.16 14.12 -19.15
N PRO A 242 0.06 15.32 -19.73
CA PRO A 242 0.40 15.54 -21.13
C PRO A 242 1.90 15.37 -21.37
N SER A 243 2.29 15.11 -22.63
CA SER A 243 3.69 14.94 -23.01
C SER A 243 4.52 16.23 -22.93
N ARG A 244 3.87 17.39 -22.95
CA ARG A 244 4.48 18.72 -22.84
C ARG A 244 3.59 19.65 -22.03
N ASN A 245 4.22 20.52 -21.26
CA ASN A 245 3.56 21.56 -20.50
C ASN A 245 3.69 22.88 -21.26
N ASP A 246 2.56 23.47 -21.65
CA ASP A 246 2.48 24.80 -22.27
C ASP A 246 1.26 25.53 -21.71
N TYR A 247 1.48 26.37 -20.71
CA TYR A 247 0.42 27.09 -20.02
C TYR A 247 0.94 28.42 -19.45
N THR A 248 0.04 29.40 -19.34
CA THR A 248 0.31 30.69 -18.68
C THR A 248 -0.57 30.81 -17.44
N VAL A 249 0.02 31.12 -16.28
CA VAL A 249 -0.72 31.37 -15.03
C VAL A 249 -0.58 32.84 -14.66
N GLN A 250 -1.70 33.55 -14.57
CA GLN A 250 -1.75 34.91 -14.05
C GLN A 250 -2.20 34.87 -12.59
N LEU A 251 -1.30 35.24 -11.68
CA LEU A 251 -1.62 35.39 -10.27
C LEU A 251 -2.36 36.72 -10.08
N LYS A 252 -3.46 36.70 -9.31
CA LYS A 252 -4.19 37.90 -8.88
C LYS A 252 -3.64 38.42 -7.57
#